data_AF-A0A150RGD4-F1
#
_entry.id   AF-A0A150RGD4-F1
#
_cell.length_a   1.000
_cell.length_b   1.000
_cell.length_c   1.000
_cell.angle_alpha   90.00
_cell.angle_beta   90.00
_cell.angle_gamma   90.00
#
_symmetry.space_group_name_H-M   'P 1'
#
loop_
_entity.id
_entity.type
_entity.pdbx_description
1 polymer ?
#
loop_
_entity_poly.entity_id
_entity_poly.type
_entity_poly.pdbx_seq_one_letter_code
_entity_poly.pdbx_strand_id
1 'polypeptide(L)'
;ANGASEVVAETSAPGGAQLRMSVANGHLFRFAIRAADGAAEWAPLGGIVDSEAGSDLPPWDRGVRAALFAIGPSGASARFASFRMEQPARQP
;
A
#
# COMPACT_ATOMS: atom_id res chain seq x y z
N ALA A 1 19.93 12.02 6.12
CA ALA A 1 19.37 10.67 6.00
C ALA A 1 18.96 10.49 4.55
N ASN A 2 19.60 9.58 3.82
CA ASN A 2 19.48 9.50 2.35
C ASN A 2 18.31 8.60 1.92
N GLY A 3 17.15 8.78 2.54
CA GLY A 3 15.92 8.11 2.11
C GLY A 3 15.23 8.96 1.05
N ALA A 4 15.08 8.44 -0.16
CA ALA A 4 14.17 9.02 -1.14
C ALA A 4 12.74 8.56 -0.81
N SER A 5 11.76 9.46 -0.93
CA SER A 5 10.35 9.13 -0.79
C SER A 5 9.60 9.67 -2.00
N GLU A 6 8.76 8.84 -2.58
CA GLU A 6 7.96 9.17 -3.76
C GLU A 6 6.50 8.81 -3.50
N VAL A 7 5.60 9.73 -3.85
CA VAL A 7 4.16 9.46 -3.85
C VAL A 7 3.81 8.84 -5.20
N VAL A 8 3.49 7.55 -5.19
CA VAL A 8 3.17 6.78 -6.40
C VAL A 8 1.69 6.85 -6.79
N ALA A 9 0.81 7.20 -5.85
CA ALA A 9 -0.62 7.39 -6.09
C ALA A 9 -1.30 8.15 -4.93
N GLU A 10 -2.34 8.92 -5.25
CA GLU A 10 -3.19 9.61 -4.28
C GLU A 10 -4.63 9.65 -4.78
N THR A 11 -5.60 9.57 -3.87
CA THR A 11 -7.01 9.75 -4.19
C THR A 11 -7.79 10.22 -2.97
N SER A 12 -8.92 10.90 -3.21
CA SER A 12 -9.87 11.25 -2.15
C SER A 12 -10.56 10.01 -1.61
N ALA A 13 -10.56 9.82 -0.30
CA ALA A 13 -11.27 8.73 0.33
C ALA A 13 -12.76 9.07 0.51
N PRO A 14 -13.70 8.12 0.26
CA PRO A 14 -15.03 8.19 0.85
C PRO A 14 -14.88 8.15 2.38
N GLY A 15 -15.83 8.70 3.15
CA GLY A 15 -15.72 8.90 4.60
C GLY A 15 -15.23 7.70 5.45
N GLY A 16 -15.24 6.49 4.90
CA GLY A 16 -14.33 5.39 5.26
C GLY A 16 -13.92 4.55 4.05
N ALA A 17 -12.71 3.98 4.07
CA ALA A 17 -12.17 3.17 2.98
C ALA A 17 -11.38 1.96 3.50
N GLN A 18 -11.22 0.96 2.63
CA GLN A 18 -10.27 -0.13 2.81
C GLN A 18 -9.17 -0.01 1.77
N LEU A 19 -7.93 -0.25 2.20
CA LEU A 19 -6.74 -0.19 1.38
C LEU A 19 -6.20 -1.61 1.18
N ARG A 20 -5.71 -1.92 -0.01
CA ARG A 20 -5.03 -3.18 -0.31
C ARG A 20 -3.73 -2.92 -1.04
N MET A 21 -2.67 -3.56 -0.56
CA MET A 21 -1.42 -3.74 -1.29
C MET A 21 -1.31 -5.21 -1.69
N SER A 22 -1.03 -5.48 -2.96
CA SER A 22 -0.74 -6.82 -3.47
C SER A 22 0.68 -6.86 -4.02
N VAL A 23 1.43 -7.90 -3.67
CA VAL A 23 2.82 -8.09 -4.11
C VAL A 23 2.89 -9.29 -5.04
N ALA A 24 3.47 -9.10 -6.22
CA ALA A 24 3.81 -10.18 -7.15
C ALA A 24 5.33 -10.24 -7.34
N ASN A 25 5.88 -11.44 -7.53
CA ASN A 25 7.31 -11.69 -7.74
C ASN A 25 8.25 -11.09 -6.66
N GLY A 26 7.72 -10.71 -5.50
CA GLY A 26 8.48 -10.08 -4.42
C GLY A 26 8.79 -8.59 -4.58
N HIS A 27 8.62 -8.01 -5.78
CA HIS A 27 9.02 -6.62 -6.08
C HIS A 27 7.96 -5.80 -6.86
N LEU A 28 6.87 -6.42 -7.34
CA LEU A 28 5.82 -5.74 -8.08
C LEU A 28 4.63 -5.43 -7.18
N PHE A 29 4.49 -4.16 -6.80
CA PHE A 29 3.44 -3.68 -5.90
C PHE A 29 2.27 -3.10 -6.68
N ARG A 30 1.05 -3.49 -6.29
CA ARG A 30 -0.21 -2.91 -6.78
C ARG A 30 -1.02 -2.41 -5.60
N PHE A 31 -1.56 -1.20 -5.72
CA PHE A 31 -2.41 -0.59 -4.71
C PHE A 31 -3.85 -0.53 -5.19
N ALA A 32 -4.80 -0.72 -4.27
CA ALA A 32 -6.22 -0.62 -4.56
C ALA A 32 -6.97 -0.06 -3.34
N ILE A 33 -8.10 0.59 -3.63
CA ILE A 33 -9.00 1.17 -2.64
C ILE A 33 -10.42 0.66 -2.89
N ARG A 34 -11.21 0.53 -1.82
CA ARG A 34 -12.66 0.38 -1.92
C ARG A 34 -13.35 1.16 -0.80
N ALA A 35 -14.59 1.57 -1.05
CA ALA A 35 -15.44 2.14 0.00
C ALA A 35 -15.69 1.12 1.12
N ALA A 36 -15.81 1.61 2.35
CA ALA A 36 -16.04 0.76 3.52
C ALA A 36 -17.47 0.19 3.61
N ASP A 37 -18.40 0.64 2.76
CA ASP A 37 -19.79 0.14 2.69
C ASP A 37 -19.90 -1.30 2.14
N GLY A 38 -18.79 -1.89 1.69
CA GLY A 38 -18.68 -3.30 1.34
C GLY A 38 -19.32 -3.70 0.01
N ALA A 39 -20.03 -2.78 -0.66
CA ALA A 39 -20.66 -3.01 -1.96
C ALA A 39 -19.73 -2.67 -3.14
N ALA A 40 -18.70 -1.84 -2.91
CA ALA A 40 -17.79 -1.39 -3.96
C ALA A 40 -16.72 -2.44 -4.32
N GLU A 41 -16.50 -2.62 -5.62
CA GLU A 41 -15.34 -3.35 -6.14
C GLU A 41 -14.02 -2.67 -5.76
N TRP A 42 -12.93 -3.45 -5.75
CA TRP A 42 -11.58 -2.90 -5.59
C TRP A 42 -11.20 -2.08 -6.82
N ALA A 43 -11.11 -0.76 -6.65
CA ALA A 43 -10.60 0.13 -7.67
C ALA A 43 -9.07 0.20 -7.60
N PRO A 44 -8.34 0.04 -8.72
CA PRO A 44 -6.90 0.23 -8.74
C PRO A 44 -6.54 1.67 -8.37
N LEU A 45 -5.46 1.84 -7.62
CA LEU A 45 -4.92 3.13 -7.22
C LEU A 45 -3.49 3.27 -7.76
N GLY A 46 -3.33 4.06 -8.83
CA GLY A 46 -2.06 4.23 -9.53
C GLY A 46 -1.64 3.03 -10.38
N GLY A 47 -0.35 3.00 -10.75
CA GLY A 47 0.26 1.95 -11.57
C GLY A 47 0.89 0.81 -10.75
N ILE A 48 1.52 -0.14 -11.45
CA ILE A 48 2.38 -1.13 -10.82
C ILE A 48 3.69 -0.43 -10.44
N VAL A 49 4.10 -0.55 -9.18
CA VAL A 49 5.41 -0.07 -8.73
C VAL A 49 6.37 -1.25 -8.74
N ASP A 50 7.47 -1.09 -9.48
CA ASP A 50 8.58 -2.03 -9.52
C ASP A 50 9.73 -1.49 -8.67
N SER A 51 9.96 -2.09 -7.49
CA SER A 51 11.05 -1.66 -6.62
C SER A 51 12.45 -2.03 -7.11
N GLU A 52 12.56 -2.91 -8.11
CA GLU A 52 13.83 -3.35 -8.69
C GLU A 52 14.17 -2.62 -10.00
N ALA A 53 13.29 -1.75 -10.51
CA ALA A 53 13.57 -0.94 -11.70
C ALA A 53 14.68 0.12 -11.51
N GLY A 54 15.15 0.34 -10.27
CA GLY A 54 16.21 1.28 -9.92
C GLY A 54 17.60 0.64 -9.72
N SER A 55 18.51 1.38 -9.09
CA SER A 55 19.84 0.87 -8.74
C SER A 55 19.72 -0.34 -7.82
N ASP A 56 20.36 -1.45 -8.20
CA ASP A 56 20.37 -2.73 -7.48
C ASP A 56 20.56 -2.52 -5.97
N LEU A 57 19.46 -2.63 -5.21
CA LEU A 57 19.55 -2.72 -3.77
C LEU A 57 20.17 -4.09 -3.44
N PRO A 58 21.27 -4.12 -2.66
CA PRO A 58 21.83 -5.38 -2.23
C PRO A 58 20.78 -6.24 -1.54
N PRO A 59 20.82 -7.58 -1.67
CA PRO A 59 19.75 -8.46 -1.17
C PRO A 59 19.39 -8.28 0.30
N TRP A 60 20.35 -7.85 1.14
CA TRP A 60 20.14 -7.59 2.56
C TRP A 60 19.34 -6.31 2.87
N ASP A 61 19.10 -5.46 1.87
CA ASP A 61 18.35 -4.19 1.99
C ASP A 61 16.98 -4.23 1.27
N ARG A 62 16.53 -5.42 0.85
CA ARG A 62 15.24 -5.61 0.16
C ARG A 62 14.05 -5.83 1.11
N GLY A 63 14.21 -5.52 2.40
CA GLY A 63 13.16 -5.71 3.40
C GLY A 63 11.99 -4.74 3.21
N VAL A 64 10.85 -5.22 2.72
CA VAL A 64 9.65 -4.39 2.56
C VAL A 64 8.94 -4.21 3.89
N ARG A 65 8.62 -2.95 4.25
CA ARG A 65 7.79 -2.60 5.40
C ARG A 65 6.47 -2.00 4.91
N ALA A 66 5.35 -2.50 5.41
CA ALA A 66 4.04 -1.92 5.18
C ALA A 66 3.54 -1.26 6.46
N ALA A 67 3.08 -0.02 6.37
CA ALA A 67 2.52 0.72 7.49
C ALA A 67 1.30 1.53 7.04
N LEU A 68 0.41 1.79 7.99
CA LEU A 68 -0.72 2.69 7.83
C LEU A 68 -0.44 3.95 8.66
N PHE A 69 -0.61 5.12 8.06
CA PHE A 69 -0.44 6.42 8.73
C PHE A 69 -1.64 7.31 8.42
N ALA A 70 -1.93 8.24 9.33
CA ALA A 70 -2.95 9.25 9.15
C ALA A 70 -2.38 10.60 9.59
N ILE A 71 -2.61 11.62 8.78
CA ILE A 71 -2.15 12.99 9.02
C ILE A 71 -3.33 13.91 8.74
N GLY A 72 -3.54 14.92 9.58
CA GLY A 72 -4.65 15.85 9.44
C GLY A 72 -4.46 17.11 10.31
N PRO A 73 -5.35 18.09 10.20
CA PRO A 73 -5.32 19.30 11.03
C PRO A 73 -5.52 18.96 12.51
N SER A 74 -5.18 19.91 13.39
CA SER A 74 -5.36 19.76 14.83
C SER A 74 -6.80 19.35 15.19
N GLY A 75 -6.94 18.29 15.99
CA GLY A 75 -8.24 17.73 16.39
C GLY A 75 -8.85 16.72 15.42
N ALA A 76 -8.29 16.54 14.20
CA ALA A 76 -8.68 15.45 13.33
C ALA A 76 -8.20 14.10 13.88
N SER A 77 -9.00 13.06 13.71
CA SER A 77 -8.64 11.70 14.08
C SER A 77 -9.03 10.72 12.99
N ALA A 78 -8.27 9.63 12.89
CA ALA A 78 -8.58 8.51 12.02
C ALA A 78 -8.42 7.21 12.83
N ARG A 79 -9.22 6.20 12.50
CA ARG A 79 -9.18 4.89 13.15
C ARG A 79 -8.94 3.81 12.12
N PHE A 80 -7.89 3.01 12.33
CA PHE A 80 -7.69 1.76 11.60
C PHE A 80 -8.47 0.65 12.30
N ALA A 81 -9.58 0.22 11.69
CA ALA A 81 -10.45 -0.78 12.29
C ALA A 81 -9.89 -2.21 12.25
N SER A 82 -9.06 -2.53 11.24
CA SER A 82 -8.42 -3.84 11.10
C SER A 82 -7.17 -3.74 10.24
N PHE A 83 -6.26 -4.70 10.42
CA PHE A 83 -5.10 -4.91 9.55
C PHE A 83 -4.94 -6.41 9.31
N ARG A 84 -4.67 -6.79 8.07
CA ARG A 84 -4.44 -8.18 7.66
C ARG A 84 -3.28 -8.21 6.70
N MET A 85 -2.30 -9.06 6.99
CA MET A 85 -1.20 -9.40 6.11
C MET A 85 -1.20 -10.90 5.92
N GLU A 86 -1.23 -11.33 4.67
CA GLU A 86 -1.24 -12.75 4.30
C GLU A 86 -0.15 -12.98 3.27
N GLN A 87 0.58 -14.08 3.42
CA GLN A 87 1.39 -14.57 2.31
C GLN A 87 0.43 -15.16 1.27
N PRO A 88 0.67 -14.95 -0.04
CA PRO A 88 0.00 -15.73 -1.06
C PRO A 88 0.20 -17.22 -0.73
N ALA A 89 -0.82 -18.05 -0.98
CA ALA A 89 -0.62 -19.49 -0.93
C ALA A 89 0.61 -19.83 -1.80
N ARG A 90 1.56 -20.62 -1.27
CA ARG A 90 2.64 -21.14 -2.11
C ARG A 90 1.96 -21.88 -3.26
N GLN A 91 2.14 -21.40 -4.49
CA GLN A 91 1.87 -22.24 -5.64
C GLN A 91 2.82 -23.45 -5.53
N PRO A 92 2.30 -24.68 -5.68
CA PRO A 92 3.10 -25.90 -5.60
C PRO A 92 4.18 -25.97 -6.68
#